data_AF-A0A1V1TEX3-F1
#
_entry.id   AF-A0A1V1TEX3-F1
#
_cell.length_a   1.000
_cell.length_b   1.000
_cell.length_c   1.000
_cell.angle_alpha   90.00
_cell.angle_beta   90.00
_cell.angle_gamma   90.00
#
_symmetry.space_group_name_H-M   'P 1'
#
loop_
_entity.id
_entity.type
_entity.pdbx_description
1 polymer ?
#
loop_
_entity_poly.entity_id
_entity_poly.type
_entity_poly.pdbx_seq_one_letter_code
_entity_poly.pdbx_strand_id
1 'polypeptide(L)'
;MNFTRTFLSKRKLAKLVDNGKAWGWDDLRMPTIRGVGRRGITTPALRDFILKQGPSRNVVTMDWTSYWAANKNEIDPVAPQHTAISKKDRVKVPSRERARLRSSEPKTSRCTPRTQPWGRRRWPLARRYYYSTRPTLRASRTARQLR
;
A
#
# COMPACT_ATOMS: atom_id res chain seq x y z
N MET A 1 -21.58 -15.21 4.66
CA MET A 1 -20.12 -15.15 4.43
C MET A 1 -19.45 -14.85 5.76
N ASN A 2 -18.40 -15.59 6.12
CA ASN A 2 -17.57 -15.32 7.30
C ASN A 2 -16.15 -15.00 6.86
N PHE A 3 -15.40 -14.25 7.67
CA PHE A 3 -13.99 -13.95 7.42
C PHE A 3 -13.08 -14.56 8.47
N THR A 4 -11.98 -15.17 8.01
CA THR A 4 -10.94 -15.71 8.89
C THR A 4 -10.31 -14.60 9.73
N ARG A 5 -10.01 -14.89 11.01
CA ARG A 5 -9.39 -13.96 11.98
C ARG A 5 -10.15 -12.65 12.20
N THR A 6 -11.47 -12.65 12.00
CA THR A 6 -12.29 -11.43 12.06
C THR A 6 -13.60 -11.66 12.80
N PHE A 7 -14.00 -10.71 13.65
CA PHE A 7 -15.32 -10.71 14.26
C PHE A 7 -16.30 -9.89 13.42
N LEU A 8 -17.45 -10.47 13.08
CA LEU A 8 -18.51 -9.77 12.33
C LEU A 8 -19.70 -9.36 13.21
N SER A 9 -19.78 -9.86 14.44
CA SER A 9 -20.87 -9.55 15.36
C SER A 9 -20.80 -8.11 15.87
N LYS A 10 -21.87 -7.34 15.69
CA LYS A 10 -22.01 -5.96 16.21
C LYS A 10 -21.70 -5.86 17.70
N ARG A 11 -22.14 -6.83 18.51
CA ARG A 11 -21.87 -6.85 19.97
C ARG A 11 -20.38 -6.98 20.29
N LYS A 12 -19.65 -7.84 19.56
CA LYS A 12 -18.20 -8.00 19.74
C LYS A 12 -17.44 -6.76 19.28
N LEU A 13 -17.88 -6.15 18.19
CA LEU A 13 -17.30 -4.91 17.66
C LEU A 13 -17.55 -3.71 18.60
N ALA A 14 -18.75 -3.59 19.16
CA ALA A 14 -19.06 -2.57 20.17
C ALA A 14 -18.11 -2.69 21.37
N LYS A 15 -17.92 -3.90 21.91
CA LYS A 15 -16.94 -4.14 22.98
C LYS A 15 -15.50 -3.73 22.61
N LEU A 16 -15.10 -3.80 21.33
CA LEU A 16 -13.76 -3.34 20.92
C LEU A 16 -13.65 -1.80 20.96
N VAL A 17 -14.72 -1.11 20.58
CA VAL A 17 -14.82 0.35 20.64
C VAL A 17 -14.90 0.82 22.09
N ASP A 18 -15.76 0.19 22.90
CA ASP A 18 -15.95 0.54 24.32
C ASP A 18 -14.66 0.34 25.13
N ASN A 19 -13.88 -0.70 24.83
CA ASN A 19 -12.58 -0.95 25.45
C ASN A 19 -11.44 -0.10 24.87
N GLY A 20 -11.71 0.83 23.94
CA GLY A 20 -10.71 1.71 23.33
C GLY A 20 -9.69 0.99 22.43
N LYS A 21 -9.94 -0.26 22.01
CA LYS A 21 -9.02 -1.00 21.12
C LYS A 21 -9.08 -0.52 19.66
N ALA A 22 -10.19 0.10 19.28
CA ALA A 22 -10.39 0.79 18.02
C ALA A 22 -10.77 2.24 18.32
N TRP A 23 -10.33 3.19 17.49
CA TRP A 23 -10.69 4.60 17.66
C TRP A 23 -12.22 4.79 17.53
N GLY A 24 -12.86 4.01 16.66
CA GLY A 24 -14.30 4.04 16.45
C GLY A 24 -14.73 3.09 15.34
N TRP A 25 -15.95 3.26 14.83
CA TRP A 25 -16.51 2.41 13.78
C TRP A 25 -15.85 2.58 12.40
N ASP A 26 -15.13 3.70 12.21
CA ASP A 26 -14.42 4.07 10.98
C ASP A 26 -12.92 3.77 11.06
N ASP A 27 -12.48 2.95 12.02
CA ASP A 27 -11.07 2.54 12.13
C ASP A 27 -10.70 1.54 11.01
N LEU A 28 -9.49 1.64 10.45
CA LEU A 28 -8.99 0.78 9.37
C LEU A 28 -8.91 -0.70 9.77
N ARG A 29 -8.87 -0.99 11.09
CA ARG A 29 -8.86 -2.34 11.65
C ARG A 29 -10.26 -2.94 11.75
N MET A 30 -11.31 -2.12 11.66
CA MET A 30 -12.68 -2.57 11.79
C MET A 30 -13.16 -3.19 10.46
N PRO A 31 -13.81 -4.37 10.51
CA PRO A 31 -14.36 -5.03 9.32
C PRO A 31 -15.71 -4.42 8.91
N THR A 32 -15.84 -3.10 9.03
CA THR A 32 -17.03 -2.34 8.63
C THR A 32 -16.82 -1.79 7.22
N ILE A 33 -17.91 -1.52 6.49
CA ILE A 33 -17.80 -0.89 5.16
C ILE A 33 -17.04 0.45 5.25
N ARG A 34 -17.28 1.23 6.32
CA ARG A 34 -16.60 2.52 6.53
C ARG A 34 -15.12 2.35 6.89
N GLY A 35 -14.78 1.40 7.77
CA GLY A 35 -13.40 1.10 8.15
C GLY A 35 -12.57 0.60 6.96
N VAL A 36 -13.14 -0.33 6.18
CA VAL A 36 -12.49 -0.87 4.99
C VAL A 36 -12.44 0.16 3.85
N GLY A 37 -13.46 1.00 3.73
CA GLY A 37 -13.48 2.17 2.85
C GLY A 37 -12.33 3.13 3.17
N ARG A 38 -12.14 3.47 4.45
CA ARG A 38 -11.03 4.31 4.92
C ARG A 38 -9.66 3.67 4.70
N ARG A 39 -9.59 2.33 4.72
CA ARG A 39 -8.38 1.57 4.37
C ARG A 39 -8.05 1.63 2.87
N GLY A 40 -8.99 2.04 2.03
CA GLY A 40 -8.78 2.28 0.61
C GLY A 40 -9.35 1.19 -0.30
N ILE A 41 -10.46 0.53 0.08
CA ILE A 41 -11.21 -0.24 -0.91
C ILE A 41 -12.01 0.67 -1.83
N THR A 42 -12.02 0.33 -3.12
CA THR A 42 -12.86 0.97 -4.12
C THR A 42 -14.25 0.31 -4.17
N THR A 43 -15.30 1.11 -4.37
CA THR A 43 -16.67 0.60 -4.59
C THR A 43 -16.78 -0.44 -5.72
N PRO A 44 -16.15 -0.28 -6.91
CA PRO A 44 -16.17 -1.32 -7.94
C PRO A 44 -15.57 -2.64 -7.46
N ALA A 45 -14.40 -2.62 -6.82
CA ALA A 45 -13.78 -3.85 -6.30
C ALA A 45 -14.66 -4.58 -5.27
N LEU A 46 -15.37 -3.83 -4.43
CA LEU A 46 -16.32 -4.41 -3.47
C LEU A 46 -17.49 -5.11 -4.17
N ARG A 47 -18.05 -4.48 -5.22
CA ARG A 47 -19.14 -5.07 -6.00
C ARG A 47 -18.68 -6.34 -6.71
N ASP A 48 -17.52 -6.28 -7.35
CA ASP A 48 -16.92 -7.43 -8.02
C ASP A 48 -16.66 -8.60 -7.07
N PHE A 49 -16.22 -8.31 -5.84
CA PHE A 49 -16.05 -9.33 -4.82
C PHE A 49 -17.39 -10.01 -4.45
N ILE A 50 -18.45 -9.24 -4.27
CA ILE A 50 -19.79 -9.75 -3.94
C ILE A 50 -20.34 -10.57 -5.12
N LEU A 51 -20.18 -10.10 -6.35
CA LEU A 51 -20.61 -10.80 -7.57
C LEU A 51 -19.87 -12.13 -7.75
N LYS A 52 -18.55 -12.15 -7.52
CA LYS A 52 -17.73 -13.38 -7.58
C LYS A 52 -18.13 -14.42 -6.54
N GLN A 53 -18.50 -13.98 -5.34
CA GLN A 53 -18.97 -14.90 -4.31
C GLN A 53 -20.32 -15.52 -4.67
N GLY A 54 -21.17 -14.78 -5.37
CA GLY A 54 -22.45 -15.24 -5.87
C GLY A 54 -23.51 -15.52 -4.79
N PRO A 55 -24.76 -15.72 -5.21
CA PRO A 55 -25.84 -16.10 -4.31
C PRO A 55 -25.74 -17.60 -4.00
N SER A 56 -25.13 -17.95 -2.87
CA SER A 56 -25.11 -19.32 -2.34
C SER A 56 -25.74 -19.37 -0.95
N ARG A 57 -26.47 -20.45 -0.66
CA ARG A 57 -27.01 -20.74 0.68
C ARG A 57 -25.91 -21.19 1.66
N ASN A 58 -24.78 -21.66 1.15
CA ASN A 58 -23.73 -22.21 2.01
C ASN A 58 -22.92 -21.09 2.71
N VAL A 59 -22.63 -21.27 3.99
CA VAL A 59 -21.83 -20.32 4.76
C VAL A 59 -20.36 -20.59 4.50
N VAL A 60 -19.80 -19.87 3.53
CA VAL A 60 -18.37 -19.94 3.21
C VAL A 60 -17.58 -19.05 4.18
N THR A 61 -16.49 -19.59 4.73
CA THR A 61 -15.48 -18.83 5.47
C THR A 61 -14.34 -18.48 4.51
N MET A 62 -14.14 -17.19 4.26
CA MET A 62 -13.17 -16.67 3.33
C MET A 62 -12.02 -15.99 4.05
N ASP A 63 -10.86 -15.92 3.40
CA ASP A 63 -9.76 -15.10 3.86
C ASP A 63 -9.80 -13.70 3.23
N TRP A 64 -9.20 -12.73 3.91
CA TRP A 64 -9.08 -11.36 3.41
C TRP A 64 -8.22 -11.25 2.15
N THR A 65 -7.37 -12.24 1.85
CA THR A 65 -6.50 -12.22 0.67
C THR A 65 -7.29 -12.05 -0.62
N SER A 66 -8.39 -12.79 -0.82
CA SER A 66 -9.21 -12.69 -2.04
C SER A 66 -9.87 -11.32 -2.19
N TYR A 67 -10.29 -10.74 -1.07
CA TYR A 67 -10.90 -9.40 -1.02
C TYR A 67 -9.91 -8.32 -1.45
N TRP A 68 -8.69 -8.35 -0.91
CA TRP A 68 -7.65 -7.38 -1.26
C TRP A 68 -7.06 -7.61 -2.66
N ALA A 69 -7.04 -8.86 -3.13
CA ALA A 69 -6.64 -9.18 -4.51
C ALA A 69 -7.61 -8.57 -5.54
N ALA A 70 -8.93 -8.61 -5.28
CA ALA A 70 -9.91 -7.94 -6.13
C ALA A 70 -9.66 -6.42 -6.17
N ASN A 71 -9.41 -5.79 -5.03
CA ASN A 71 -9.10 -4.36 -4.96
C ASN A 71 -7.80 -3.98 -5.67
N LYS A 72 -6.78 -4.85 -5.61
CA LYS A 72 -5.51 -4.63 -6.30
C LYS A 72 -5.69 -4.53 -7.82
N ASN A 73 -6.54 -5.38 -8.40
CA ASN A 73 -6.80 -5.36 -9.84
C ASN A 73 -7.40 -4.03 -10.33
N GLU A 74 -8.23 -3.39 -9.49
CA GLU A 74 -8.81 -2.07 -9.77
C GLU A 74 -7.82 -0.92 -9.53
N ILE A 75 -7.00 -1.01 -8.48
CA ILE A 75 -6.10 0.08 -8.07
C ILE A 75 -4.82 0.12 -8.91
N ASP A 76 -4.19 -1.01 -9.20
CA ASP A 76 -2.92 -1.09 -9.96
C ASP A 76 -2.92 -0.33 -11.31
N PRO A 77 -4.00 -0.36 -12.12
CA PRO A 77 -4.06 0.39 -13.39
C PRO A 77 -4.35 1.89 -13.25
N VAL A 78 -4.87 2.34 -12.10
CA VAL A 78 -5.24 3.74 -11.87
C VAL A 78 -4.19 4.48 -11.03
N ALA A 79 -3.59 3.81 -10.05
CA ALA A 79 -2.75 4.44 -9.04
C ALA A 79 -1.36 4.83 -9.57
N PRO A 80 -0.94 6.10 -9.43
CA PRO A 80 0.40 6.52 -9.82
C PRO A 80 1.45 5.91 -8.89
N GLN A 81 2.52 5.38 -9.49
CA GLN A 81 3.62 4.80 -8.72
C GLN A 81 4.52 5.90 -8.14
N HIS A 82 4.80 5.79 -6.84
CA HIS A 82 5.68 6.69 -6.11
C HIS A 82 6.72 5.91 -5.32
N THR A 83 7.94 6.45 -5.27
CA THR A 83 9.01 5.90 -4.45
C THR A 83 9.06 6.67 -3.13
N ALA A 84 8.91 5.95 -2.02
CA ALA A 84 9.05 6.49 -0.67
C ALA A 84 10.00 5.62 0.15
N ILE A 85 10.70 6.24 1.10
CA ILE A 85 11.60 5.55 2.03
C ILE A 85 11.11 5.81 3.45
N SER A 86 11.06 4.76 4.26
CA SER A 86 10.73 4.86 5.68
C SER A 86 11.71 5.78 6.41
N LYS A 87 11.20 6.67 7.28
CA LYS A 87 12.05 7.60 8.06
C LYS A 87 13.06 6.85 8.94
N LYS A 88 12.73 5.65 9.40
CA LYS A 88 13.56 4.85 10.31
C LYS A 88 14.81 4.30 9.63
N ASP A 89 14.69 3.88 8.38
CA ASP A 89 15.74 3.16 7.65
C ASP A 89 16.49 4.06 6.66
N ARG A 90 16.32 5.39 6.74
CA ARG A 90 16.93 6.33 5.81
C ARG A 90 18.41 6.53 6.13
N VAL A 91 19.28 6.22 5.18
CA VAL A 91 20.69 6.58 5.24
C VAL A 91 21.01 7.68 4.25
N LYS A 92 21.77 8.66 4.70
CA LYS A 92 22.20 9.81 3.90
C LYS A 92 23.30 9.36 2.94
N VAL A 93 23.15 9.70 1.67
CA VAL A 93 24.22 9.46 0.68
C VAL A 93 25.47 10.30 1.03
N PRO A 94 26.66 9.70 1.06
CA PRO A 94 27.91 10.40 1.37
C PRO A 94 28.26 11.48 0.34
N SER A 95 29.03 12.49 0.76
CA SER A 95 29.34 13.70 -0.03
C SER A 95 30.06 13.41 -1.35
N ARG A 96 30.92 12.38 -1.39
CA ARG A 96 31.69 11.96 -2.57
C ARG A 96 30.79 11.54 -3.74
N GLU A 97 29.67 10.90 -3.44
CA GLU A 97 28.72 10.40 -4.44
C GLU A 97 27.66 11.44 -4.80
N ARG A 98 27.45 12.43 -3.92
CA ARG A 98 26.51 13.54 -4.09
C ARG A 98 26.86 14.46 -5.26
N ALA A 99 28.14 14.64 -5.56
CA ALA A 99 28.60 15.40 -6.73
C ALA A 99 28.17 14.73 -8.04
N ARG A 100 28.32 13.39 -8.13
CA ARG A 100 27.90 12.59 -9.30
C ARG A 100 26.38 12.63 -9.54
N LEU A 101 25.59 12.61 -8.47
CA LEU A 101 24.12 12.69 -8.55
C LEU A 101 23.61 14.09 -8.94
N ARG A 102 24.39 15.14 -8.67
CA ARG A 102 24.05 16.52 -9.00
C ARG A 102 24.41 16.88 -10.44
N SER A 103 25.47 16.26 -10.98
CA SER A 103 25.86 16.39 -12.38
C SER A 103 25.02 15.50 -13.31
N SER A 104 24.35 14.47 -12.78
CA SER A 104 23.41 13.67 -13.58
C SER A 104 22.12 14.44 -13.83
N GLU A 105 21.55 14.27 -15.02
CA GLU A 105 20.20 14.76 -15.33
C GLU A 105 19.19 14.34 -14.25
N PRO A 106 18.19 15.18 -13.93
CA PRO A 106 17.14 14.80 -13.01
C PRO A 106 16.53 13.49 -13.48
N LYS A 107 16.70 12.44 -12.65
CA LYS A 107 16.11 11.14 -12.93
C LYS A 107 14.63 11.36 -13.18
N THR A 108 14.10 10.68 -14.18
CA THR A 108 12.70 10.79 -14.56
C THR A 108 12.03 9.46 -14.28
N SER A 109 11.06 9.47 -13.37
CA SER A 109 10.18 8.32 -13.13
C SER A 109 9.19 8.28 -14.25
N ARG A 110 8.94 7.07 -14.76
CA ARG A 110 7.61 6.80 -15.27
C ARG A 110 6.66 6.78 -14.07
N CYS A 111 5.77 7.76 -13.98
CA CYS A 111 4.59 7.69 -13.12
C CYS A 111 3.45 6.96 -13.87
N THR A 112 3.78 5.96 -14.70
CA THR A 112 2.80 5.27 -15.53
C THR A 112 2.27 4.06 -14.77
N PRO A 113 1.02 4.10 -14.29
CA PRO A 113 0.27 2.87 -14.13
C PRO A 113 0.07 2.20 -15.50
N ARG A 114 -0.35 0.93 -15.46
CA ARG A 114 -0.38 0.04 -16.64
C ARG A 114 -1.24 0.58 -17.79
N THR A 115 -2.24 1.39 -17.48
CA THR A 115 -3.35 1.69 -18.42
C THR A 115 -3.49 3.17 -18.76
N GLN A 116 -2.87 4.09 -17.99
CA GLN A 116 -2.99 5.53 -18.24
C GLN A 116 -1.63 6.25 -18.05
N PRO A 117 -1.12 6.97 -19.05
CA PRO A 117 0.11 7.72 -18.88
C PRO A 117 -0.15 9.05 -18.16
N TRP A 118 0.10 9.09 -16.85
CA TRP A 118 0.11 10.33 -16.03
C TRP A 118 1.31 11.26 -16.35
N GLY A 119 1.89 11.13 -17.55
CA GLY A 119 3.12 11.81 -17.94
C GLY A 119 4.36 11.30 -17.19
N ARG A 120 5.42 12.09 -17.27
CA ARG A 120 6.72 11.83 -16.62
C ARG A 120 6.92 12.82 -15.49
N ARG A 121 7.22 12.31 -14.29
CA ARG A 121 7.62 13.16 -13.17
C ARG A 121 9.14 13.22 -13.10
N ARG A 122 9.69 14.44 -13.17
CA ARG A 122 11.10 14.70 -12.86
C ARG A 122 11.26 14.73 -11.35
N TRP A 123 12.23 14.00 -10.81
CA TRP A 123 12.61 14.18 -9.42
C TRP A 123 13.42 15.46 -9.28
N PRO A 124 13.06 16.36 -8.35
CA PRO A 124 13.89 17.52 -8.07
C PRO A 124 15.28 17.04 -7.63
N LEU A 125 16.33 17.69 -8.12
CA LEU A 125 17.69 17.50 -7.62
C LEU A 125 17.75 18.02 -6.19
N ALA A 126 17.31 17.18 -5.25
CA ALA A 126 17.19 17.54 -3.86
C ALA A 126 18.58 17.74 -3.24
N ARG A 127 18.67 18.65 -2.27
CA ARG A 127 19.91 18.81 -1.50
C ARG A 127 20.32 17.51 -0.80
N ARG A 128 19.43 16.55 -0.53
CA ARG A 128 19.79 15.31 0.18
C ARG A 128 19.12 14.11 -0.48
N TYR A 129 19.92 13.10 -0.80
CA TYR A 129 19.44 11.79 -1.24
C TYR A 129 19.50 10.81 -0.07
N TYR A 130 18.52 9.92 -0.02
CA TYR A 130 18.41 8.86 0.98
C TYR A 130 18.23 7.51 0.29
N TYR A 131 18.72 6.44 0.91
CA TYR A 131 18.40 5.07 0.54
C TYR A 131 17.97 4.28 1.78
N SER A 132 17.26 3.18 1.57
CA SER A 132 16.89 2.24 2.63
C SER A 132 18.02 1.23 2.85
N THR A 133 18.39 0.98 4.10
CA THR A 133 19.36 -0.08 4.47
C THR A 133 18.77 -1.47 4.53
N ARG A 134 17.45 -1.60 4.59
CA ARG A 134 16.82 -2.92 4.44
C ARG A 134 17.11 -3.43 3.04
N PRO A 135 17.59 -4.68 2.88
CA PRO A 135 17.72 -5.28 1.57
C PRO A 135 16.32 -5.38 0.98
N THR A 136 15.93 -4.39 0.18
CA THR A 136 14.93 -4.61 -0.87
C THR A 136 15.48 -5.77 -1.68
N LEU A 137 14.71 -6.84 -1.91
CA LEU A 137 15.08 -8.08 -2.61
C LEU A 137 15.70 -7.88 -4.03
N ARG A 138 15.94 -6.63 -4.43
CA ARG A 138 16.53 -6.18 -5.69
C ARG A 138 17.68 -5.18 -5.49
N ALA A 139 18.36 -5.19 -4.34
CA ALA A 139 19.61 -4.45 -4.19
C ALA A 139 20.71 -5.23 -4.93
N SER A 140 20.97 -4.85 -6.18
CA SER A 140 22.19 -5.22 -6.87
C SER A 140 23.41 -4.92 -5.98
N ARG A 141 24.43 -5.75 -6.14
CA ARG A 141 25.64 -5.91 -5.31
C ARG A 141 26.43 -4.63 -4.95
N THR A 142 26.03 -3.45 -5.43
CA THR A 142 26.72 -2.16 -5.25
C THR A 142 26.62 -1.58 -3.83
N ALA A 143 25.56 -1.87 -3.06
CA ALA A 143 25.43 -1.30 -1.72
C ALA A 143 26.41 -1.88 -0.67
N ARG A 144 27.07 -3.01 -0.97
CA ARG A 144 28.00 -3.69 -0.03
C ARG A 144 29.42 -3.11 -0.06
N GLN A 145 29.76 -2.30 -1.06
CA GLN A 145 31.11 -1.73 -1.25
C GLN A 145 31.33 -0.37 -0.55
N LEU A 146 30.36 0.13 0.20
CA LEU A 146 30.41 1.45 0.85
C LEU A 146 30.54 1.35 2.39
N ARG A 147 31.12 0.26 2.91
CA ARG A 147 31.61 0.19 4.30
C ARG A 147 33.08 0.54 4.35
#